data_AF-A0A0G1C1A3-F1
#
_entry.id   AF-A0A0G1C1A3-F1
#
_cell.length_a   1.000
_cell.length_b   1.000
_cell.length_c   1.000
_cell.angle_alpha   90.00
_cell.angle_beta   90.00
_cell.angle_gamma   90.00
#
_symmetry.space_group_name_H-M   'P 1'
#
loop_
_entity.id
_entity.type
_entity.pdbx_description
1 polymer ?
#
loop_
_entity_poly.entity_id
_entity_poly.type
_entity_poly.pdbx_seq_one_letter_code
_entity_poly.pdbx_strand_id
1 'polypeptide(L)' 'MKVLVTGCFDVLHSEHKKFLKAAKKLGGTLLVGLETDARTRQLKGPGRPINSLRLRLKNLQQLGIADQV' A
#
# COMPACT_ATOMS: atom_id res chain seq x y z
N MET A 1 -11.55 -16.14 -5.19
CA MET A 1 -11.12 -15.03 -6.07
C MET A 1 -10.12 -14.15 -5.32
N LYS A 2 -9.03 -13.72 -5.98
CA LYS A 2 -7.99 -12.88 -5.38
C LYS A 2 -8.02 -11.48 -6.02
N VAL A 3 -7.74 -10.45 -5.23
CA VAL A 3 -7.60 -9.06 -5.67
C VAL A 3 -6.16 -8.64 -5.39
N LEU A 4 -5.48 -8.11 -6.41
CA LEU A 4 -4.16 -7.52 -6.28
C LEU A 4 -4.28 -6.01 -6.41
N VAL A 5 -3.73 -5.29 -5.45
CA VAL A 5 -3.57 -3.84 -5.50
C VAL A 5 -2.08 -3.54 -5.34
N THR A 6 -1.54 -2.62 -6.14
CA THR A 6 -0.17 -2.14 -5.95
C THR A 6 -0.17 -0.65 -5.65
N GLY A 7 0.87 -0.18 -4.94
CA GLY A 7 0.99 1.24 -4.67
C GLY A 7 2.13 1.59 -3.71
N CYS A 8 2.37 2.89 -3.59
CA CYS A 8 3.37 3.42 -2.67
C CYS A 8 2.90 3.42 -1.22
N PHE A 9 1.62 3.76 -0.96
CA PHE A 9 1.02 3.81 0.39
C PHE A 9 1.84 4.61 1.43
N ASP A 10 2.49 5.67 0.96
CA ASP A 10 3.23 6.63 1.79
C ASP A 10 2.27 7.61 2.48
N VAL A 11 2.62 8.07 3.68
CA VAL A 11 1.78 8.93 4.55
C VAL A 11 0.36 8.38 4.64
N LEU A 12 0.23 7.18 5.19
CA LEU A 12 -1.02 6.43 5.22
C LEU A 12 -2.16 7.23 5.90
N HIS A 13 -3.22 7.54 5.15
CA HIS A 13 -4.38 8.32 5.60
C HIS A 13 -5.71 7.63 5.26
N SER A 14 -6.84 8.28 5.58
CA SER A 14 -8.20 7.72 5.44
C SER A 14 -8.51 7.19 4.04
N GLU A 15 -8.10 7.90 2.99
CA GLU A 15 -8.43 7.50 1.61
C GLU A 15 -7.75 6.19 1.19
N HIS A 16 -6.52 5.91 1.64
CA HIS A 16 -5.90 4.60 1.44
C HIS A 16 -6.73 3.49 2.12
N LYS A 17 -7.24 3.74 3.33
CA LYS A 17 -8.10 2.77 4.05
C LYS A 17 -9.40 2.51 3.30
N LYS A 18 -10.07 3.57 2.81
CA LYS A 18 -11.32 3.47 2.03
C LYS A 18 -11.08 2.67 0.75
N PHE A 19 -10.02 2.99 0.01
CA PHE A 19 -9.64 2.30 -1.21
C PHE A 19 -9.37 0.80 -0.97
N LEU A 20 -8.55 0.45 0.03
CA LEU A 20 -8.25 -0.95 0.33
C LEU A 20 -9.48 -1.73 0.83
N LYS A 21 -10.38 -1.10 1.60
CA LYS A 21 -11.67 -1.72 1.98
C LYS A 21 -12.57 -1.98 0.78
N ALA A 22 -12.62 -1.04 -0.17
CA ALA A 22 -13.36 -1.24 -1.41
C ALA A 22 -12.77 -2.39 -2.24
N ALA A 23 -11.45 -2.44 -2.38
CA ALA A 23 -10.75 -3.53 -3.07
C ALA A 23 -11.03 -4.90 -2.41
N LYS A 24 -10.99 -4.99 -1.07
CA LYS A 24 -11.33 -6.22 -0.34
C LYS A 24 -12.78 -6.66 -0.53
N LYS A 25 -13.72 -5.75 -0.79
CA LYS A 25 -15.11 -6.14 -1.09
C LYS A 25 -15.26 -6.80 -2.46
N LEU A 26 -14.31 -6.58 -3.38
CA LEU A 26 -14.35 -7.17 -4.72
C LEU A 26 -13.98 -8.66 -4.71
N GLY A 27 -13.31 -9.19 -3.68
CA GLY A 27 -12.94 -10.61 -3.62
C GLY A 27 -12.46 -11.07 -2.25
N GLY A 28 -12.34 -12.39 -2.06
CA GLY A 28 -12.06 -12.98 -0.74
C GLY A 28 -10.65 -12.77 -0.19
N THR A 29 -9.64 -12.64 -1.06
CA THR A 29 -8.24 -12.42 -0.63
C THR A 29 -7.68 -11.17 -1.29
N LEU A 30 -7.24 -10.20 -0.49
CA LEU A 30 -6.58 -8.97 -0.91
C LEU A 30 -5.07 -9.07 -0.67
N LEU A 31 -4.31 -9.03 -1.76
CA LEU A 31 -2.85 -8.91 -1.79
C LEU A 31 -2.48 -7.45 -2.10
N VAL A 32 -1.55 -6.86 -1.33
CA VAL A 32 -1.09 -5.48 -1.53
C VAL A 32 0.39 -5.44 -1.86
N GLY A 33 0.74 -5.23 -3.13
CA GLY A 33 2.13 -5.02 -3.54
C GLY A 33 2.63 -3.62 -3.18
N LEU A 34 3.70 -3.54 -2.42
CA LEU A 34 4.28 -2.27 -1.98
C LEU A 34 5.45 -1.84 -2.88
N GLU A 35 5.36 -0.63 -3.43
CA GLU A 35 6.41 -0.08 -4.30
C GLU A 35 7.70 0.22 -3.52
N THR A 36 8.86 -0.08 -4.13
CA THR A 36 10.18 0.21 -3.55
C THR A 36 10.43 1.72 -3.46
N ASP A 37 11.35 2.11 -2.59
CA ASP A 37 11.76 3.52 -2.44
C ASP A 37 12.39 4.03 -3.75
N ALA A 38 13.22 3.22 -4.41
CA ALA A 38 13.83 3.56 -5.69
C ALA A 38 12.79 3.79 -6.79
N ARG A 39 11.80 2.89 -6.93
CA ARG A 39 10.74 3.02 -7.94
C ARG A 39 9.86 4.24 -7.68
N THR A 40 9.49 4.47 -6.42
CA THR A 40 8.71 5.65 -6.03
C THR A 40 9.49 6.94 -6.36
N ARG A 41 10.79 6.97 -6.06
CA ARG A 41 11.65 8.13 -6.31
C ARG A 41 11.82 8.44 -7.80
N GLN A 42 11.95 7.39 -8.63
CA GLN A 42 11.98 7.50 -10.08
C GLN A 42 10.69 8.13 -10.63
N LEU A 43 9.53 7.76 -10.08
CA LEU A 43 8.22 8.21 -10.58
C LEU A 43 7.79 9.58 -10.02
N LYS A 44 8.12 9.87 -8.76
CA LYS A 44 7.57 11.02 -8.01
C LYS A 44 8.63 12.07 -7.63
N GLY A 45 9.89 11.83 -8.00
CA GLY A 45 11.01 12.73 -7.72
C GLY A 45 11.76 12.41 -6.41
N PRO A 46 12.92 13.06 -6.20
CA PRO A 46 13.87 12.74 -5.13
C PRO A 46 13.31 12.88 -3.71
N GLY A 47 12.29 13.73 -3.51
CA GLY A 47 11.64 13.95 -2.22
C GLY A 47 10.61 12.89 -1.82
N ARG A 48 10.43 11.82 -2.60
CA ARG A 48 9.48 10.74 -2.32
C ARG A 48 10.14 9.36 -2.40
N PRO A 49 9.65 8.38 -1.61
CA PRO A 49 8.64 8.49 -0.56
C PRO A 49 9.17 9.22 0.68
N ILE A 50 8.26 9.76 1.51
CA ILE A 50 8.58 10.36 2.81
C ILE A 50 8.98 9.25 3.80
N ASN A 51 8.19 8.18 3.86
CA ASN A 51 8.47 7.04 4.71
C ASN A 51 9.21 5.93 3.95
N SER A 52 10.20 5.30 4.59
CA SER A 52 10.92 4.16 4.02
C SER A 52 10.00 2.98 3.73
N LEU A 53 10.41 2.10 2.81
CA LEU A 53 9.69 0.87 2.50
C LEU A 53 9.33 0.06 3.75
N ARG A 54 10.26 -0.06 4.70
CA ARG A 54 10.06 -0.77 5.96
C ARG A 54 8.94 -0.17 6.81
N LEU A 55 8.89 1.16 6.92
CA LEU A 55 7.85 1.84 7.70
C LEU A 55 6.49 1.74 7.01
N ARG A 56 6.45 1.90 5.69
CA ARG A 56 5.21 1.74 4.91
C ARG A 56 4.65 0.31 5.01
N LEU A 57 5.51 -0.71 4.94
CA LEU A 57 5.13 -2.11 5.17
C LEU A 57 4.53 -2.31 6.55
N LYS A 58 5.23 -1.85 7.61
CA LYS A 58 4.74 -1.94 8.99
C LYS A 58 3.37 -1.26 9.16
N ASN A 59 3.20 -0.07 8.58
CA ASN A 59 1.94 0.67 8.65
C ASN A 59 0.79 -0.08 7.95
N LEU A 60 1.03 -0.71 6.79
CA LEU A 60 0.03 -1.52 6.10
C LEU A 60 -0.32 -2.80 6.85
N GLN A 61 0.66 -3.47 7.45
CA GLN A 61 0.43 -4.63 8.30
C GLN A 61 -0.41 -4.25 9.53
N GLN A 62 -0.08 -3.15 10.20
CA GLN A 62 -0.85 -2.62 11.34
C GLN A 62 -2.26 -2.18 10.95
N LEU A 63 -2.47 -1.71 9.71
CA LEU A 63 -3.79 -1.36 9.22
C LEU A 63 -4.73 -2.58 9.14
N GLY A 64 -4.19 -3.79 8.93
CA GLY A 64 -4.92 -5.05 9.06
C GLY A 64 -6.04 -5.27 8.04
N ILE A 65 -6.09 -4.50 6.95
CA ILE A 65 -7.11 -4.66 5.90
C ILE A 65 -6.69 -5.74 4.89
N ALA A 66 -5.43 -5.71 4.44
CA ALA A 66 -4.87 -6.66 3.49
C ALA A 66 -4.63 -8.02 4.17
N ASP A 67 -4.80 -9.09 3.41
CA ASP A 67 -4.50 -10.44 3.89
C ASP A 67 -2.99 -10.74 3.79
N GLN A 68 -2.33 -10.15 2.77
CA GLN A 68 -0.86 -10.14 2.65
C GLN A 68 -0.40 -8.81 2.03
N VAL A 69 0.81 -8.39 2.40
CA VAL A 69 1.51 -7.20 1.88
C VAL A 69 2.91 -7.61 1.45
#